data_AF-A0A497PKC4-F1
#
_entry.id   AF-A0A497PKC4-F1
#
_cell.length_a   1.000
_cell.length_b   1.000
_cell.length_c   1.000
_cell.angle_alpha   90.00
_cell.angle_beta   90.00
_cell.angle_gamma   90.00
#
_symmetry.space_group_name_H-M   'P 1'
#
loop_
_entity.id
_entity.type
_entity.pdbx_description
1 polymer ?
#
loop_
_entity_poly.entity_id
_entity_poly.type
_entity_poly.pdbx_seq_one_letter_code
_entity_poly.pdbx_strand_id
1 'polypeptide(L)'
;MKKYNVQNYVRYKEDLKKSIPDNKFYDYYTRDELIVKFLPLVENLARKFSTTQQASGVLSINDLIQIGSEALIKAVDKLDWERLIDSEDIEKTLKSFFAKRIKGHIRRRVDMARGGIRIPEHKLNEIRKNPKDKKMVEIFFNSMFLSIDARITGDDEENMMYQIADKSEPYNIQLINIYLKSLMQKHLNENEYEVLRLSYGLDCDKHSANEIAEKLNIKGASAYVRVSELKKQAVNKLIDNVDHSQVLDFV
;
A
#
# COMPACT_ATOMS: atom_id res chain seq x y z
N MET A 1 -15.49 -24.94 -3.37
CA MET A 1 -16.63 -23.99 -3.40
C MET A 1 -16.12 -22.58 -3.61
N LYS A 2 -16.85 -21.72 -4.34
CA LYS A 2 -16.44 -20.31 -4.43
C LYS A 2 -16.76 -19.57 -3.13
N LYS A 3 -15.95 -18.59 -2.75
CA LYS A 3 -16.22 -17.74 -1.59
C LYS A 3 -17.41 -16.83 -1.91
N TYR A 4 -18.59 -17.19 -1.42
CA TYR A 4 -19.82 -16.39 -1.53
C TYR A 4 -20.14 -15.75 -0.19
N ASN A 5 -20.49 -14.47 -0.19
CA ASN A 5 -21.47 -13.99 0.77
C ASN A 5 -22.85 -14.30 0.17
N VAL A 6 -23.46 -15.39 0.65
CA VAL A 6 -24.68 -15.96 0.07
C VAL A 6 -25.84 -14.97 0.15
N GLN A 7 -26.01 -14.29 1.29
CA GLN A 7 -27.09 -13.33 1.49
C GLN A 7 -27.01 -12.17 0.50
N ASN A 8 -25.83 -11.55 0.36
CA ASN A 8 -25.64 -10.44 -0.58
C ASN A 8 -25.82 -10.89 -2.03
N TYR A 9 -25.37 -12.10 -2.37
CA TYR A 9 -25.53 -12.64 -3.70
C TYR A 9 -27.00 -12.92 -4.06
N VAL A 10 -27.79 -13.45 -3.11
CA VAL A 10 -29.24 -13.64 -3.29
C VAL A 10 -29.96 -12.30 -3.47
N ARG A 11 -29.65 -11.30 -2.64
CA ARG A 11 -30.21 -9.95 -2.78
C ARG A 11 -29.91 -9.34 -4.15
N TYR A 12 -28.65 -9.40 -4.58
CA TYR A 12 -28.24 -8.95 -5.91
C TYR A 12 -29.02 -9.67 -7.03
N LYS A 13 -29.21 -10.99 -6.92
CA LYS A 13 -29.97 -11.78 -7.89
C LYS A 13 -31.43 -11.34 -7.98
N GLU A 14 -32.07 -11.07 -6.86
CA GLU A 14 -33.47 -10.64 -6.80
C GLU A 14 -33.66 -9.22 -7.33
N ASP A 15 -32.79 -8.30 -6.93
CA ASP A 15 -32.81 -6.91 -7.41
C ASP A 15 -32.56 -6.85 -8.91
N LEU A 16 -31.62 -7.65 -9.42
CA LEU A 16 -31.36 -7.76 -10.85
C LEU A 16 -32.61 -8.23 -11.60
N LYS A 17 -33.30 -9.28 -11.12
CA LYS A 17 -34.53 -9.78 -11.76
C LYS A 17 -35.62 -8.73 -11.84
N LYS A 18 -35.79 -7.91 -10.79
CA LYS A 18 -36.78 -6.82 -10.75
C LYS A 18 -36.42 -5.66 -11.67
N SER A 19 -35.13 -5.46 -11.92
CA SER A 19 -34.62 -4.31 -12.68
C SER A 19 -34.47 -4.59 -14.18
N ILE A 20 -34.67 -5.84 -14.63
CA ILE A 20 -34.56 -6.19 -16.06
C ILE A 20 -35.58 -5.37 -16.85
N PRO A 21 -35.13 -4.58 -17.84
CA PRO A 21 -36.04 -3.80 -18.68
C PRO A 21 -36.84 -4.70 -19.61
N ASP A 22 -37.97 -4.19 -20.07
CA ASP A 22 -38.80 -4.84 -21.10
C ASP A 22 -38.00 -5.12 -22.37
N ASN A 23 -38.43 -6.14 -23.12
CA ASN A 23 -37.69 -6.58 -24.29
C ASN A 23 -37.86 -5.58 -25.45
N LYS A 24 -36.82 -4.78 -25.69
CA LYS A 24 -36.66 -3.86 -26.80
C LYS A 24 -35.52 -4.31 -27.73
N PHE A 25 -35.50 -3.80 -28.96
CA PHE A 25 -34.32 -3.89 -29.81
C PHE A 25 -33.18 -3.05 -29.21
N TYR A 26 -31.92 -3.43 -29.46
CA TYR A 26 -30.80 -2.99 -28.63
C TYR A 26 -30.52 -1.48 -28.69
N ASP A 27 -30.80 -0.87 -29.83
CA ASP A 27 -30.70 0.57 -30.12
C ASP A 27 -31.73 1.43 -29.37
N TYR A 28 -32.89 0.87 -29.01
CA TYR A 28 -33.94 1.56 -28.26
C TYR A 28 -33.74 1.52 -26.74
N TYR A 29 -32.76 0.78 -26.23
CA TYR A 29 -32.43 0.85 -24.82
C TYR A 29 -31.72 2.16 -24.51
N THR A 30 -32.12 2.80 -23.42
CA THR A 30 -31.28 3.81 -22.78
C THR A 30 -29.97 3.19 -22.30
N ARG A 31 -28.97 4.03 -22.05
CA ARG A 31 -27.68 3.62 -21.50
C ARG A 31 -27.83 2.67 -20.30
N ASP A 32 -28.65 3.06 -19.33
CA ASP A 32 -28.79 2.32 -18.07
C ASP A 32 -29.59 1.03 -18.26
N GLU A 33 -30.63 1.03 -19.10
CA GLU A 33 -31.34 -0.19 -19.48
C GLU A 33 -30.42 -1.19 -20.19
N LEU A 34 -29.54 -0.71 -21.09
CA LEU A 34 -28.59 -1.56 -21.79
C LEU A 34 -27.57 -2.18 -20.82
N ILE A 35 -27.08 -1.40 -19.84
CA ILE A 35 -26.21 -1.92 -18.77
C ILE A 35 -26.94 -3.03 -18.02
N VAL A 36 -28.16 -2.79 -17.54
CA VAL A 36 -28.92 -3.78 -16.76
C VAL A 36 -29.22 -5.03 -17.57
N LYS A 37 -29.56 -4.90 -18.86
CA LYS A 37 -29.79 -6.02 -19.78
C LYS A 37 -28.60 -6.97 -19.88
N PHE A 38 -27.37 -6.44 -19.82
CA PHE A 38 -26.13 -7.21 -19.95
C PHE A 38 -25.44 -7.57 -18.61
N LEU A 39 -25.96 -7.16 -17.45
CA LEU A 39 -25.46 -7.62 -16.15
C LEU A 39 -25.45 -9.15 -15.97
N PRO A 40 -26.43 -9.93 -16.49
CA PRO A 40 -26.36 -11.39 -16.48
C PRO A 40 -25.13 -11.96 -17.22
N LEU A 41 -24.68 -11.29 -18.29
CA LEU A 41 -23.45 -11.66 -18.99
C LEU A 41 -22.23 -11.49 -18.08
N VAL A 42 -22.14 -10.37 -17.35
CA VAL A 42 -21.06 -10.11 -16.40
C VAL A 42 -20.96 -11.24 -15.38
N GLU A 43 -22.08 -11.63 -14.80
CA GLU A 43 -22.14 -12.70 -13.80
C GLU A 43 -21.64 -14.04 -14.35
N ASN A 44 -22.08 -14.40 -15.57
CA ASN A 44 -21.64 -15.62 -16.26
C ASN A 44 -20.14 -15.60 -16.56
N LEU A 45 -19.57 -14.43 -16.86
CA LEU A 45 -18.14 -14.27 -17.10
C LEU A 45 -17.32 -14.31 -15.81
N ALA A 46 -17.76 -13.61 -14.76
CA ALA A 46 -17.12 -13.63 -13.44
C ALA A 46 -17.09 -15.05 -12.86
N ARG A 47 -18.14 -15.84 -13.10
CA ARG A 47 -18.17 -17.25 -12.69
C ARG A 47 -17.16 -18.15 -13.40
N LYS A 48 -16.52 -17.72 -14.48
CA LYS A 48 -15.44 -18.49 -15.13
C LYS A 48 -14.07 -18.27 -14.47
N PHE A 49 -13.91 -17.25 -13.61
CA PHE A 49 -12.67 -17.02 -12.87
C PHE A 49 -12.63 -17.87 -11.58
N SER A 50 -11.46 -18.41 -11.25
CA SER A 50 -11.25 -19.15 -9.99
C SER A 50 -11.24 -18.18 -8.81
N THR A 51 -11.96 -18.48 -7.74
CA THR A 51 -11.92 -17.71 -6.49
C THR A 51 -11.03 -18.36 -5.43
N THR A 52 -10.16 -19.28 -5.82
CA THR A 52 -9.14 -19.82 -4.91
C THR A 52 -8.17 -18.71 -4.53
N GLN A 53 -7.64 -18.75 -3.31
CA GLN A 53 -6.75 -17.70 -2.79
C GLN A 53 -5.49 -17.54 -3.65
N GLN A 54 -4.99 -18.65 -4.21
CA GLN A 54 -3.85 -18.66 -5.12
C GLN A 54 -4.15 -18.00 -6.47
N ALA A 55 -5.43 -17.96 -6.89
CA ALA A 55 -5.82 -17.47 -8.21
C ALA A 55 -6.36 -16.04 -8.17
N SER A 56 -7.18 -15.70 -7.17
CA SER A 56 -7.85 -14.40 -7.03
C SER A 56 -7.49 -13.65 -5.75
N GLY A 57 -6.55 -14.15 -4.96
CA GLY A 57 -6.14 -13.55 -3.70
C GLY A 57 -7.32 -13.46 -2.74
N VAL A 58 -7.62 -12.22 -2.35
CA VAL A 58 -8.72 -11.88 -1.44
C VAL A 58 -10.07 -11.71 -2.14
N LEU A 59 -10.10 -11.63 -3.48
CA LEU A 59 -11.32 -11.31 -4.23
C LEU A 59 -12.33 -12.47 -4.18
N SER A 60 -13.53 -12.15 -3.71
CA SER A 60 -14.69 -13.03 -3.74
C SER A 60 -15.40 -12.98 -5.10
N ILE A 61 -16.34 -13.89 -5.31
CA ILE A 61 -17.18 -13.85 -6.52
C ILE A 61 -17.99 -12.56 -6.63
N ASN A 62 -18.41 -11.97 -5.52
CA ASN A 62 -19.17 -10.72 -5.50
C ASN A 62 -18.28 -9.56 -5.98
N ASP A 63 -17.01 -9.56 -5.59
CA ASP A 63 -16.04 -8.55 -6.05
C ASP A 63 -15.79 -8.67 -7.55
N LEU A 64 -15.65 -9.90 -8.06
CA LEU A 64 -15.46 -10.15 -9.49
C LEU A 64 -16.67 -9.71 -10.32
N ILE A 65 -17.89 -9.87 -9.79
CA ILE A 65 -19.12 -9.37 -10.41
C ILE A 65 -19.08 -7.83 -10.45
N GLN A 66 -18.78 -7.17 -9.33
CA GLN A 66 -18.73 -5.70 -9.26
C GLN A 66 -17.66 -5.10 -10.18
N ILE A 67 -16.46 -5.68 -10.20
CA ILE A 67 -15.40 -5.30 -11.14
C ILE A 67 -15.86 -5.47 -12.58
N GLY A 68 -16.55 -6.56 -12.87
CA GLY A 68 -17.11 -6.82 -14.19
C GLY A 68 -18.22 -5.82 -14.57
N SER A 69 -19.05 -5.41 -13.62
CA SER A 69 -20.09 -4.40 -13.81
C SER A 69 -19.49 -3.03 -14.08
N GLU A 70 -18.44 -2.63 -13.35
CA GLU A 70 -17.65 -1.42 -13.63
C GLU A 70 -17.13 -1.41 -15.08
N ALA A 71 -16.65 -2.56 -15.55
CA ALA A 71 -16.16 -2.73 -16.91
C ALA A 71 -17.26 -2.69 -17.97
N LEU A 72 -18.45 -3.21 -17.65
CA LEU A 72 -19.62 -3.15 -18.53
C LEU A 72 -20.08 -1.70 -18.72
N ILE A 73 -20.19 -0.92 -17.65
CA ILE A 73 -20.56 0.51 -17.70
C ILE A 73 -19.60 1.25 -18.66
N LYS A 74 -18.29 1.11 -18.45
CA LYS A 74 -17.27 1.71 -19.32
C LYS A 74 -17.27 1.18 -20.76
N ALA A 75 -17.81 -0.02 -20.98
CA ALA A 75 -17.93 -0.59 -22.31
C ALA A 75 -19.14 -0.02 -23.05
N VAL A 76 -20.27 0.12 -22.36
CA VAL A 76 -21.48 0.76 -22.89
C VAL A 76 -21.20 2.20 -23.28
N ASP A 77 -20.48 2.96 -22.43
CA ASP A 77 -20.07 4.34 -22.73
C ASP A 77 -19.15 4.47 -23.97
N LYS A 78 -18.57 3.37 -24.44
CA LYS A 78 -17.65 3.32 -25.58
C LYS A 78 -18.23 2.56 -26.77
N LEU A 79 -19.54 2.36 -26.81
CA LEU A 79 -20.22 1.78 -27.96
C LEU A 79 -20.22 2.77 -29.10
N ASP A 80 -20.00 2.23 -30.30
CA ASP A 80 -20.09 2.94 -31.56
C ASP A 80 -21.24 2.31 -32.34
N TRP A 81 -22.39 2.98 -32.34
CA TRP A 81 -23.62 2.46 -32.94
C TRP A 81 -23.55 2.41 -34.46
N GLU A 82 -22.82 3.32 -35.10
CA GLU A 82 -22.65 3.34 -36.56
C GLU A 82 -22.02 2.03 -37.03
N ARG A 83 -20.97 1.57 -36.33
CA ARG A 83 -20.33 0.28 -36.62
C ARG A 83 -21.16 -0.94 -36.24
N LEU A 84 -22.12 -0.80 -35.32
CA LEU A 84 -22.97 -1.91 -34.86
C LEU A 84 -24.11 -2.18 -35.83
N ILE A 85 -24.66 -1.14 -36.48
CA ILE A 85 -25.76 -1.27 -37.44
C ILE A 85 -25.35 -2.11 -38.66
N ASP A 86 -24.08 -2.02 -39.07
CA ASP A 86 -23.53 -2.80 -40.19
C ASP A 86 -23.28 -4.29 -39.84
N SER A 87 -23.54 -4.71 -38.60
CA SER A 87 -23.30 -6.09 -38.16
C SER A 87 -24.47 -7.01 -38.47
N GLU A 88 -24.19 -8.17 -39.08
CA GLU A 88 -25.19 -9.22 -39.35
C GLU A 88 -25.94 -9.71 -38.08
N ASP A 89 -25.23 -9.76 -36.94
CA ASP A 89 -25.79 -10.17 -35.64
C ASP A 89 -25.31 -9.22 -34.54
N ILE A 90 -26.13 -8.20 -34.29
CA ILE A 90 -25.88 -7.16 -33.28
C ILE A 90 -25.71 -7.79 -31.89
N GLU A 91 -26.50 -8.80 -31.52
CA GLU A 91 -26.45 -9.40 -30.18
C GLU A 91 -25.10 -10.10 -29.96
N LYS A 92 -24.65 -10.90 -30.93
CA LYS A 92 -23.37 -11.60 -30.86
C LYS A 92 -22.20 -10.61 -30.83
N THR A 93 -22.27 -9.56 -31.63
CA THR A 93 -21.26 -8.50 -31.66
C THR A 93 -21.18 -7.77 -30.32
N LEU A 94 -22.31 -7.35 -29.75
CA LEU A 94 -22.36 -6.74 -28.40
C LEU A 94 -21.81 -7.66 -27.32
N LYS A 95 -22.25 -8.92 -27.29
CA LYS A 95 -21.75 -9.92 -26.32
C LYS A 95 -20.23 -10.11 -26.45
N SER A 96 -19.70 -10.19 -27.66
CA SER A 96 -18.26 -10.36 -27.90
C SER A 96 -17.46 -9.14 -27.43
N PHE A 97 -17.95 -7.93 -27.73
CA PHE A 97 -17.35 -6.66 -27.36
C PHE A 97 -17.31 -6.48 -25.84
N PHE A 98 -18.45 -6.68 -25.17
CA PHE A 98 -18.53 -6.62 -23.71
C PHE A 98 -17.69 -7.72 -23.06
N ALA A 99 -17.74 -8.95 -23.55
CA ALA A 99 -16.99 -10.06 -22.95
C ALA A 99 -15.48 -9.83 -22.98
N LYS A 100 -14.94 -9.25 -24.05
CA LYS A 100 -13.51 -8.92 -24.15
C LYS A 100 -13.10 -7.90 -23.07
N ARG A 101 -13.90 -6.84 -22.88
CA ARG A 101 -13.63 -5.77 -21.91
C ARG A 101 -13.82 -6.22 -20.47
N ILE A 102 -14.92 -6.91 -20.17
CA ILE A 102 -15.23 -7.45 -18.83
C ILE A 102 -14.12 -8.40 -18.39
N LYS A 103 -13.78 -9.41 -19.18
CA LYS A 103 -12.71 -10.37 -18.84
C LYS A 103 -11.36 -9.68 -18.65
N GLY A 104 -11.04 -8.72 -19.52
CA GLY A 104 -9.78 -7.97 -19.43
C GLY A 104 -9.68 -7.08 -18.19
N HIS A 105 -10.78 -6.49 -17.73
CA HIS A 105 -10.83 -5.73 -16.48
C HIS A 105 -10.75 -6.63 -15.26
N ILE A 106 -11.51 -7.74 -15.23
CA ILE A 106 -11.46 -8.71 -14.14
C ILE A 106 -10.03 -9.25 -13.98
N ARG A 107 -9.38 -9.65 -15.08
CA ARG A 107 -7.99 -10.15 -15.03
C ARG A 107 -7.02 -9.14 -14.43
N ARG A 108 -7.07 -7.88 -14.87
CA ARG A 108 -6.19 -6.81 -14.36
C ARG A 108 -6.40 -6.56 -12.86
N ARG A 109 -7.65 -6.57 -12.40
CA ARG A 109 -7.95 -6.41 -10.96
C ARG A 109 -7.50 -7.60 -10.13
N VAL A 110 -7.66 -8.81 -10.66
CA VAL A 110 -7.13 -10.04 -10.05
C VAL A 110 -5.61 -9.95 -9.92
N ASP A 111 -4.91 -9.60 -10.99
CA ASP A 111 -3.45 -9.47 -10.99
C ASP A 111 -2.95 -8.45 -9.94
N MET A 112 -3.69 -7.35 -9.73
CA MET A 112 -3.40 -6.36 -8.70
C MET A 112 -3.63 -6.84 -7.26
N ALA A 113 -4.57 -7.76 -7.05
CA ALA A 113 -5.06 -8.15 -5.72
C ALA A 113 -4.72 -9.62 -5.34
N ARG A 114 -3.98 -10.34 -6.19
CA ARG A 114 -3.70 -11.77 -5.99
C ARG A 114 -2.69 -12.03 -4.87
N GLY A 115 -1.68 -11.19 -4.72
CA GLY A 115 -0.60 -11.36 -3.74
C GLY A 115 -0.77 -10.47 -2.51
N GLY A 116 -0.08 -10.82 -1.42
CA GLY A 116 0.04 -9.95 -0.24
C GLY A 116 0.84 -8.67 -0.52
N ILE A 117 1.70 -8.68 -1.55
CA ILE A 117 2.45 -7.54 -2.05
C ILE A 117 1.97 -7.21 -3.47
N ARG A 118 1.69 -5.94 -3.72
CA ARG A 118 1.30 -5.45 -5.04
C ARG A 118 2.50 -5.46 -5.99
N ILE A 119 2.38 -6.18 -7.11
CA ILE A 119 3.38 -6.20 -8.18
C ILE A 119 2.90 -5.30 -9.34
N PRO A 120 3.75 -4.38 -9.85
CA PRO A 120 3.41 -3.60 -11.04
C PRO A 120 3.14 -4.47 -12.27
N GLU A 121 2.18 -4.06 -13.11
CA GLU A 121 1.75 -4.82 -14.31
C GLU A 121 2.89 -5.09 -15.30
N HIS A 122 3.79 -4.12 -15.51
CA HIS A 122 4.93 -4.30 -16.42
C HIS A 122 5.88 -5.40 -15.90
N LYS A 123 6.09 -5.49 -14.58
CA LYS A 123 6.86 -6.56 -13.93
C LYS A 123 6.17 -7.91 -14.02
N LEU A 124 4.84 -7.97 -13.84
CA LEU A 124 4.09 -9.20 -14.07
C LEU A 124 4.23 -9.70 -15.51
N ASN A 125 4.27 -8.79 -16.49
CA ASN A 125 4.47 -9.16 -17.89
C ASN A 125 5.90 -9.61 -18.18
N GLU A 126 6.92 -9.02 -17.55
CA GLU A 126 8.30 -9.53 -17.59
C GLU A 126 8.37 -10.97 -17.03
N ILE A 127 7.75 -11.23 -15.87
CA ILE A 127 7.69 -12.56 -15.24
C ILE A 127 7.02 -13.58 -16.18
N ARG A 128 5.89 -13.21 -16.81
CA ARG A 128 5.17 -14.07 -17.74
C ARG A 128 5.98 -14.37 -19.01
N LYS A 129 6.79 -13.43 -19.49
CA LYS A 129 7.63 -13.59 -20.70
C LYS A 129 8.90 -14.38 -20.43
N ASN A 130 9.47 -14.27 -19.23
CA ASN A 130 10.73 -14.93 -18.84
C ASN A 130 10.54 -15.93 -17.68
N PRO A 131 9.90 -17.08 -17.92
CA PRO A 131 9.67 -18.11 -16.89
C PRO A 131 10.97 -18.78 -16.39
N LYS A 132 12.11 -18.50 -17.01
CA LYS A 132 13.42 -19.07 -16.64
C LYS A 132 14.19 -18.24 -15.60
N ASP A 133 13.74 -17.02 -15.30
CA ASP A 133 14.42 -16.16 -14.32
C ASP A 133 14.07 -16.60 -12.88
N LYS A 134 14.99 -17.34 -12.26
CA LYS A 134 14.83 -17.94 -10.94
C LYS A 134 14.50 -16.91 -9.86
N LYS A 135 15.07 -15.71 -9.90
CA LYS A 135 14.90 -14.69 -8.86
C LYS A 135 13.50 -14.08 -8.91
N MET A 136 12.98 -13.86 -10.11
CA MET A 136 11.63 -13.35 -10.32
C MET A 136 10.56 -14.39 -10.00
N VAL A 137 10.85 -15.67 -10.28
CA VAL A 137 10.04 -16.82 -9.88
C VAL A 137 10.02 -16.96 -8.35
N GLU A 138 11.16 -16.81 -7.69
CA GLU A 138 11.29 -16.86 -6.24
C GLU A 138 10.46 -15.78 -5.54
N ILE A 139 10.53 -14.52 -6.00
CA ILE A 139 9.69 -13.43 -5.47
C ILE A 139 8.19 -13.77 -5.61
N PHE A 140 7.79 -14.32 -6.76
CA PHE A 140 6.41 -14.74 -6.99
C PHE A 140 5.97 -15.83 -5.99
N PHE A 141 6.76 -16.89 -5.83
CA PHE A 141 6.43 -18.00 -4.92
C PHE A 141 6.45 -17.56 -3.46
N ASN A 142 7.45 -16.77 -3.04
CA ASN A 142 7.53 -16.23 -1.68
C ASN A 142 6.29 -15.37 -1.34
N SER A 143 5.84 -14.52 -2.29
CA SER A 143 4.64 -13.70 -2.10
C SER A 143 3.33 -14.49 -2.00
N MET A 144 3.27 -15.71 -2.53
CA MET A 144 2.06 -16.54 -2.52
C MET A 144 2.04 -17.57 -1.38
N PHE A 145 3.19 -18.11 -1.00
CA PHE A 145 3.26 -19.28 -0.11
C PHE A 145 3.88 -18.99 1.26
N LEU A 146 4.78 -18.01 1.40
CA LEU A 146 5.42 -17.67 2.68
C LEU A 146 4.60 -16.67 3.50
N SER A 147 3.26 -16.73 3.39
CA SER A 147 2.39 -15.99 4.29
C SER A 147 2.58 -16.54 5.70
N ILE A 148 3.15 -15.74 6.59
CA ILE A 148 3.33 -16.06 8.02
C ILE A 148 1.98 -16.44 8.66
N ASP A 149 0.88 -15.87 8.13
CA ASP A 149 -0.49 -16.15 8.58
C ASP A 149 -1.01 -17.57 8.29
N ALA A 150 -0.36 -18.36 7.44
CA ALA A 150 -0.93 -19.64 6.97
C ALA A 150 -0.81 -20.80 7.98
N ARG A 151 -0.19 -20.59 9.16
CA ARG A 151 0.15 -21.67 10.12
C ARG A 151 -0.38 -21.50 11.56
N ILE A 152 -1.39 -20.67 11.80
CA ILE A 152 -1.80 -20.31 13.18
C ILE A 152 -2.77 -21.33 13.84
N THR A 153 -3.21 -22.39 13.16
CA THR A 153 -4.31 -23.25 13.66
C THR A 153 -3.91 -24.44 14.56
N GLY A 154 -2.66 -24.53 15.03
CA GLY A 154 -2.23 -25.55 15.99
C GLY A 154 -1.64 -24.90 17.25
N ASP A 155 -2.04 -25.36 18.43
CA ASP A 155 -1.49 -25.00 19.75
C ASP A 155 -0.07 -25.55 19.93
N ASP A 156 0.82 -25.30 18.97
CA ASP A 156 2.19 -25.80 18.99
C ASP A 156 3.16 -24.68 19.36
N GLU A 157 4.00 -24.95 20.36
CA GLU A 157 5.18 -24.18 20.75
C GLU A 157 6.19 -23.98 19.58
N GLU A 158 5.96 -24.63 18.44
CA GLU A 158 6.70 -24.51 17.17
C GLU A 158 6.10 -23.49 16.17
N ASN A 159 5.24 -22.57 16.63
CA ASN A 159 4.69 -21.56 15.74
C ASN A 159 5.80 -20.65 15.18
N MET A 160 5.99 -20.70 13.85
CA MET A 160 7.04 -19.97 13.12
C MET A 160 7.07 -18.46 13.43
N MET A 161 5.93 -17.89 13.83
CA MET A 161 5.84 -16.47 14.22
C MET A 161 6.74 -16.13 15.41
N TYR A 162 6.90 -17.04 16.38
CA TYR A 162 7.73 -16.81 17.57
C TYR A 162 9.21 -17.15 17.36
N GLN A 163 9.56 -17.74 16.22
CA GLN A 163 10.94 -18.11 15.87
C GLN A 163 11.68 -17.02 15.08
N ILE A 164 10.99 -15.93 14.72
CA ILE A 164 11.60 -14.79 14.03
C ILE A 164 12.33 -13.95 15.09
N ALA A 165 13.63 -14.19 15.23
CA ALA A 165 14.49 -13.40 16.10
C ALA A 165 14.55 -11.94 15.63
N ASP A 166 14.36 -11.00 16.55
CA ASP A 166 14.61 -9.59 16.29
C ASP A 166 16.13 -9.37 16.09
N LYS A 167 16.50 -8.94 14.89
CA LYS A 167 17.89 -8.62 14.51
C LYS A 167 18.17 -7.13 14.57
N SER A 168 17.22 -6.32 15.03
CA SER A 168 17.41 -4.88 15.19
C SER A 168 18.47 -4.67 16.26
N GLU A 169 19.66 -4.22 15.85
CA GLU A 169 20.70 -3.87 16.81
C GLU A 169 20.26 -2.63 17.59
N PRO A 170 20.18 -2.68 18.93
CA PRO A 170 19.91 -1.48 19.71
C PRO A 170 21.10 -0.53 19.53
N TYR A 171 20.85 0.69 19.06
CA TYR A 171 21.88 1.73 19.03
C TYR A 171 22.53 1.82 20.40
N ASN A 172 23.86 1.80 20.45
CA ASN A 172 24.57 2.07 21.70
C ASN A 172 24.55 3.58 21.97
N ILE A 173 23.38 4.05 22.40
CA ILE A 173 23.09 5.45 22.73
C ILE A 173 24.12 5.98 23.73
N GLN A 174 24.56 5.15 24.67
CA GLN A 174 25.57 5.52 25.67
C GLN A 174 26.91 5.86 25.01
N LEU A 175 27.40 5.02 24.10
CA LEU A 175 28.67 5.25 23.40
C LEU A 175 28.63 6.52 22.54
N ILE A 176 27.53 6.71 21.80
CA ILE A 176 27.32 7.90 20.96
C ILE A 176 27.25 9.16 21.82
N ASN A 177 26.55 9.11 22.96
CA ASN A 177 26.42 10.26 23.85
C ASN A 177 27.74 10.61 24.54
N ILE A 178 28.55 9.62 24.94
CA ILE A 178 29.90 9.85 25.48
C ILE A 178 30.77 10.55 24.42
N TYR A 179 30.72 10.05 23.19
CA TYR A 179 31.49 10.62 22.09
C TYR A 179 31.08 12.07 21.77
N LEU A 180 29.79 12.34 21.60
CA LEU A 180 29.25 13.68 21.34
C LEU A 180 29.60 14.65 22.47
N LYS A 181 29.44 14.22 23.74
CA LYS A 181 29.86 15.03 24.89
C LYS A 181 31.34 15.36 24.88
N SER A 182 32.20 14.41 24.50
CA SER A 182 33.65 14.64 24.44
C SER A 182 34.02 15.72 23.42
N LEU A 183 33.36 15.71 22.24
CA LEU A 183 33.53 16.73 21.21
C LEU A 183 33.00 18.09 21.67
N MET A 184 31.81 18.10 22.28
CA MET A 184 31.21 19.32 22.80
C MET A 184 32.07 19.94 23.91
N GLN A 185 32.57 19.17 24.87
CA GLN A 185 33.44 19.68 25.95
C GLN A 185 34.78 20.22 25.43
N LYS A 186 35.29 19.67 24.33
CA LYS A 186 36.55 20.11 23.72
C LYS A 186 36.42 21.44 22.99
N HIS A 187 35.28 21.70 22.34
CA HIS A 187 35.12 22.83 21.42
C HIS A 187 34.15 23.91 21.91
N LEU A 188 33.34 23.65 22.93
CA LEU A 188 32.32 24.57 23.43
C LEU A 188 32.61 25.06 24.84
N ASN A 189 32.06 26.23 25.16
CA ASN A 189 32.08 26.77 26.51
C ASN A 189 31.01 26.09 27.38
N GLU A 190 31.12 26.16 28.71
CA GLU A 190 30.21 25.50 29.66
C GLU A 190 28.71 25.79 29.38
N ASN A 191 28.36 27.05 29.11
CA ASN A 191 26.98 27.43 28.79
C ASN A 191 26.52 26.89 27.43
N GLU A 192 27.40 26.86 26.42
CA GLU A 192 27.09 26.32 25.07
C GLU A 192 26.91 24.80 25.14
N TYR A 193 27.76 24.12 25.92
CA TYR A 193 27.70 22.70 26.20
C TYR A 193 26.39 22.32 26.89
N GLU A 194 26.04 22.97 28.00
CA GLU A 194 24.82 22.66 28.75
C GLU A 194 23.55 22.96 27.96
N VAL A 195 23.52 24.06 27.18
CA VAL A 195 22.37 24.36 26.30
C VAL A 195 22.13 23.24 25.30
N LEU A 196 23.18 22.73 24.63
CA LEU A 196 23.03 21.62 23.68
C LEU A 196 22.69 20.30 24.36
N ARG A 197 23.37 19.97 25.45
CA ARG A 197 23.14 18.75 26.24
C ARG A 197 21.69 18.64 26.69
N LEU A 198 21.13 19.72 27.26
CA LEU A 198 19.75 19.77 27.77
C LEU A 198 18.72 19.88 26.63
N SER A 199 19.05 20.58 25.54
CA SER A 199 18.15 20.73 24.38
C SER A 199 17.90 19.42 23.63
N TYR A 200 18.89 18.53 23.61
CA TYR A 200 18.83 17.25 22.89
C TYR A 200 18.69 16.05 23.82
N GLY A 201 18.86 16.22 25.13
CA GLY A 201 18.72 15.15 26.11
C GLY A 201 19.79 14.07 25.95
N LEU A 202 21.06 14.46 25.84
CA LEU A 202 22.16 13.52 25.60
C LEU A 202 22.42 12.56 26.79
N ASP A 203 21.96 12.89 27.99
CA ASP A 203 22.14 12.07 29.19
C ASP A 203 21.11 12.38 30.28
N CYS A 204 20.09 13.13 29.90
CA CYS A 204 18.99 13.56 30.73
C CYS A 204 17.76 13.72 29.83
N ASP A 205 16.60 13.89 30.44
CA ASP A 205 15.39 14.19 29.70
C ASP A 205 15.56 15.49 28.91
N LYS A 206 14.88 15.57 27.76
CA LYS A 206 14.92 16.77 26.92
C LYS A 206 14.20 17.92 27.63
N HIS A 207 14.89 19.06 27.75
CA HIS A 207 14.33 20.26 28.38
C HIS A 207 13.84 21.26 27.33
N SER A 208 12.80 22.01 27.67
CA SER A 208 12.34 23.17 26.92
C SER A 208 13.29 24.36 27.08
N ALA A 209 13.23 25.33 26.16
CA ALA A 209 14.10 26.50 26.21
C ALA A 209 13.91 27.35 27.48
N ASN A 210 12.70 27.35 28.05
CA ASN A 210 12.41 28.04 29.31
C ASN A 210 13.07 27.34 30.51
N GLU A 211 12.96 26.01 30.59
CA GLU A 211 13.58 25.22 31.66
C GLU A 211 15.12 25.30 31.60
N ILE A 212 15.69 25.34 30.39
CA ILE A 212 17.13 25.55 30.20
C ILE A 212 17.54 26.94 30.68
N ALA A 213 16.76 27.97 30.35
CA ALA A 213 17.03 29.33 30.81
C ALA A 213 16.99 29.44 32.35
N GLU A 214 16.04 28.77 32.99
CA GLU A 214 15.94 28.70 34.46
C GLU A 214 17.16 27.98 35.07
N LYS A 215 17.53 26.81 34.53
CA LYS A 215 18.69 26.03 35.02
C LYS A 215 20.02 26.76 34.87
N LEU A 216 20.18 27.52 33.79
CA LEU A 216 21.40 28.29 33.50
C LEU A 216 21.35 29.73 34.04
N ASN A 217 20.35 30.07 34.84
CA ASN A 217 20.16 31.41 35.43
C ASN A 217 20.15 32.55 34.39
N ILE A 218 19.65 32.30 33.18
CA ILE A 218 19.52 33.31 32.11
C ILE A 218 18.25 34.11 32.37
N LYS A 219 18.41 35.30 32.98
CA LYS A 219 17.28 36.18 33.34
C LYS A 219 16.88 37.12 32.20
N GLY A 220 15.58 37.27 31.95
CA GLY A 220 15.01 38.26 31.02
C GLY A 220 13.73 37.77 30.34
N ALA A 221 12.87 38.70 29.91
CA ALA A 221 11.62 38.37 29.20
C ALA A 221 11.83 37.62 27.87
N SER A 222 13.04 37.67 27.31
CA SER A 222 13.47 37.00 26.07
C SER A 222 14.46 35.85 26.31
N ALA A 223 14.51 35.28 27.52
CA ALA A 223 15.51 34.26 27.87
C ALA A 223 15.48 33.02 26.93
N TYR A 224 14.31 32.58 26.49
CA TYR A 224 14.17 31.47 25.53
C TYR A 224 14.76 31.77 24.15
N VAL A 225 14.72 33.03 23.71
CA VAL A 225 15.34 33.48 22.45
C VAL A 225 16.86 33.37 22.57
N ARG A 226 17.40 33.83 23.71
CA ARG A 226 18.84 33.77 23.99
C ARG A 226 19.36 32.33 24.07
N VAL A 227 18.58 31.39 24.63
CA VAL A 227 18.90 29.95 24.60
C VAL A 227 18.95 29.43 23.16
N SER A 228 18.02 29.86 22.30
CA SER A 228 17.98 29.46 20.89
C SER A 228 19.17 30.03 20.09
N GLU A 229 19.59 31.26 20.40
CA GLU A 229 20.78 31.88 19.83
C GLU A 229 22.06 31.15 20.26
N LEU A 230 22.23 30.88 21.55
CA LEU A 230 23.36 30.11 22.09
C LEU A 230 23.43 28.70 21.49
N LYS A 231 22.27 28.05 21.33
CA LYS A 231 22.18 26.76 20.64
C LYS A 231 22.70 26.85 19.21
N LYS A 232 22.27 27.86 18.44
CA LYS A 232 22.71 28.05 17.05
C LYS A 232 24.20 28.37 16.95
N GLN A 233 24.72 29.20 17.85
CA GLN A 233 26.14 29.54 17.94
C GLN A 233 26.99 28.30 18.26
N ALA A 234 26.55 27.50 19.24
CA ALA A 234 27.23 26.27 19.62
C ALA A 234 27.28 25.25 18.47
N VAL A 235 26.18 25.08 17.72
CA VAL A 235 26.17 24.21 16.52
C VAL A 235 27.14 24.69 15.46
N ASN A 236 27.13 25.98 15.12
CA ASN A 236 28.05 26.53 14.12
C ASN A 236 29.51 26.36 14.55
N LYS A 237 29.82 26.58 15.83
CA LYS A 237 31.17 26.41 16.38
C LYS A 237 31.64 24.95 16.32
N LEU A 238 30.75 23.98 16.47
CA LEU A 238 31.09 22.57 16.26
C LEU A 238 31.36 22.28 14.78
N ILE A 239 30.54 22.80 13.87
CA ILE A 239 30.71 22.64 12.42
C ILE A 239 32.07 23.19 11.96
N ASP A 240 32.47 24.35 12.50
CA ASP A 240 33.70 25.03 12.08
C ASP A 240 34.98 24.38 12.65
N ASN A 241 34.89 23.64 13.78
CA ASN A 241 36.07 23.17 14.51
C ASN A 241 36.22 21.64 14.61
N VAL A 242 35.20 20.86 14.28
CA VAL A 242 35.26 19.38 14.28
C VAL A 242 35.70 18.89 12.90
N ASP A 243 36.67 17.97 12.88
CA ASP A 243 37.12 17.37 11.62
C ASP A 243 36.02 16.47 11.02
N HIS A 244 35.81 16.58 9.72
CA HIS A 244 34.74 15.88 9.01
C HIS A 244 34.96 14.37 9.02
N SER A 245 36.23 13.93 9.08
CA SER A 245 36.61 12.51 9.21
C SER A 245 36.08 11.86 10.49
N GLN A 246 35.91 12.64 11.57
CA GLN A 246 35.49 12.17 12.89
C GLN A 246 33.97 11.90 12.97
N VAL A 247 33.20 12.42 12.01
CA VAL A 247 31.72 12.30 11.98
C VAL A 247 31.27 11.19 11.03
N LEU A 248 32.10 10.79 10.06
CA LEU A 248 31.77 9.82 9.01
C LEU A 248 31.58 8.37 9.51
N ASP A 249 32.19 8.00 10.64
CA ASP A 249 32.07 6.64 11.20
C ASP A 249 30.70 6.36 11.86
N PHE A 250 29.83 7.37 11.99
CA PHE A 250 28.55 7.28 12.71
C PHE A 250 27.30 7.50 11.82
N VAL A 251 27.47 7.68 10.49
CA VAL A 251 26.39 7.89 9.50
C VAL A 251 26.37 6.74 8.51
#